data_AF-A0A3M8Q1H7-F1
#
_entry.id   AF-A0A3M8Q1H7-F1
#
_cell.length_a   1.000
_cell.length_b   1.000
_cell.length_c   1.000
_cell.angle_alpha   90.00
_cell.angle_beta   90.00
_cell.angle_gamma   90.00
#
_symmetry.space_group_name_H-M   'P 1'
#
loop_
_entity.id
_entity.type
_entity.pdbx_description
1 polymer ?
#
loop_
_entity_poly.entity_id
_entity_poly.type
_entity_poly.pdbx_seq_one_letter_code
_entity_poly.pdbx_strand_id
1 'polypeptide(L)'
;MLKNKLVLLSLLIIMPFQLAFAAPDFTIIKAQATLSDDTYLEANTLEKRLQEQGQALVHKSLIPLSQVSYFLSRADGVQTITIRGTANLENVMLDLDLELKPDTVLDIMLLARISSITYL
;
A
#
# COMPACT_ATOMS: atom_id res chain seq x y z
N MET A 1 53.15 13.77 2.49
CA MET A 1 51.91 13.85 3.32
C MET A 1 50.60 13.99 2.53
N LEU A 2 50.61 14.50 1.29
CA LEU A 2 49.38 14.68 0.49
C LEU A 2 48.73 13.35 0.02
N LYS A 3 49.52 12.33 -0.31
CA LYS A 3 49.04 10.99 -0.70
C LYS A 3 48.17 10.33 0.37
N ASN A 4 48.57 10.38 1.64
CA ASN A 4 47.82 9.76 2.73
C ASN A 4 46.49 10.48 3.00
N LYS A 5 46.45 11.80 2.79
CA LYS A 5 45.20 12.59 2.86
C LYS A 5 44.26 12.25 1.71
N LEU A 6 44.78 12.00 0.51
CA LEU A 6 43.99 11.59 -0.64
C LEU A 6 43.36 10.19 -0.44
N VAL A 7 44.12 9.25 0.12
CA VAL A 7 43.61 7.91 0.45
C VAL A 7 42.53 7.99 1.53
N LEU A 8 42.75 8.78 2.58
CA LEU A 8 41.75 8.98 3.63
C LEU A 8 40.47 9.65 3.09
N LEU A 9 40.61 10.61 2.18
CA LEU A 9 39.48 11.27 1.52
C LEU A 9 38.70 10.29 0.62
N SER A 10 39.39 9.43 -0.11
CA SER A 10 38.74 8.39 -0.93
C SER A 10 37.97 7.37 -0.08
N LEU A 11 38.49 7.01 1.10
CA LEU A 11 37.82 6.08 2.02
C LEU A 11 36.56 6.71 2.64
N LEU A 12 36.60 8.02 2.93
CA LEU A 12 35.47 8.78 3.47
C LEU A 12 34.31 8.89 2.46
N ILE A 13 34.61 8.98 1.16
CA ILE A 13 33.60 9.08 0.09
C ILE A 13 32.86 7.75 -0.14
N ILE A 14 33.45 6.61 0.22
CA ILE A 14 32.84 5.28 0.02
C ILE A 14 31.92 4.89 1.20
N MET A 15 32.13 5.45 2.40
CA MET A 15 31.38 5.13 3.61
C MET A 15 29.86 5.42 3.61
N PRO A 16 29.31 6.46 2.94
CA PRO A 16 27.87 6.72 2.97
C PRO A 16 27.05 5.75 2.10
N PHE A 17 27.68 4.93 1.26
CA PHE A 17 27.00 3.96 0.39
C PHE A 17 26.76 2.62 1.09
N GLN A 18 26.22 2.66 2.31
CA GLN A 18 25.62 1.45 2.87
C GLN A 18 24.29 1.20 2.15
N LEU A 19 24.34 0.38 1.09
CA LEU A 19 23.15 -0.19 0.47
C LEU A 19 22.49 -1.09 1.51
N ALA A 20 21.63 -0.51 2.35
CA ALA A 20 20.77 -1.25 3.24
C ALA A 20 19.71 -1.97 2.39
N PHE A 21 20.06 -3.17 1.91
CA PHE A 21 19.08 -4.08 1.34
C PHE A 21 18.31 -4.70 2.50
N ALA A 22 17.12 -4.17 2.79
CA ALA A 22 16.18 -4.86 3.67
C ALA A 22 15.83 -6.20 3.03
N ALA A 23 16.14 -7.31 3.71
CA ALA A 23 15.71 -8.63 3.26
C ALA A 23 14.16 -8.66 3.30
N PRO A 24 13.48 -9.06 2.21
CA PRO A 24 12.03 -9.13 2.22
C PRO A 24 11.53 -10.12 3.27
N ASP A 25 10.63 -9.68 4.16
CA ASP A 25 9.91 -10.57 5.05
C ASP A 25 8.64 -11.08 4.34
N PHE A 26 8.73 -12.28 3.79
CA PHE A 26 7.62 -12.92 3.09
C PHE A 26 6.44 -13.26 4.00
N THR A 27 6.64 -13.33 5.32
CA THR A 27 5.55 -13.54 6.29
C THR A 27 4.63 -12.33 6.30
N ILE A 28 5.21 -11.12 6.37
CA ILE A 28 4.48 -9.86 6.32
C ILE A 28 3.82 -9.70 4.95
N ILE A 29 4.56 -9.94 3.86
CA ILE A 29 4.01 -9.84 2.49
C ILE A 29 2.81 -10.77 2.32
N LYS A 30 2.90 -12.02 2.80
CA LYS A 30 1.79 -12.98 2.74
C LYS A 30 0.59 -12.52 3.57
N ALA A 31 0.82 -11.98 4.77
CA ALA A 31 -0.26 -11.45 5.61
C ALA A 31 -1.00 -10.30 4.91
N GLN A 32 -0.26 -9.36 4.31
CA GLN A 32 -0.85 -8.24 3.56
C GLN A 32 -1.59 -8.71 2.29
N ALA A 33 -1.03 -9.68 1.56
CA ALA A 33 -1.70 -10.29 0.42
C ALA A 33 -3.01 -11.00 0.82
N THR A 34 -3.01 -11.69 1.96
CA THR A 34 -4.22 -12.35 2.49
C THR A 34 -5.30 -11.34 2.84
N LEU A 35 -4.95 -10.25 3.53
CA LEU A 35 -5.90 -9.17 3.81
C LEU A 35 -6.45 -8.56 2.52
N SER A 36 -5.58 -8.32 1.53
CA SER A 36 -5.99 -7.79 0.23
C SER A 36 -6.98 -8.71 -0.48
N ASP A 37 -6.82 -10.04 -0.38
CA ASP A 37 -7.77 -11.02 -0.94
C ASP A 37 -9.11 -11.02 -0.18
N ASP A 38 -9.07 -10.85 1.15
CA ASP A 38 -10.27 -10.81 1.98
C ASP A 38 -11.20 -9.63 1.64
N THR A 39 -10.70 -8.59 0.96
CA THR A 39 -11.53 -7.45 0.50
C THR A 39 -12.64 -7.84 -0.48
N TYR A 40 -12.54 -9.03 -1.09
CA TYR A 40 -13.53 -9.58 -2.01
C TYR A 40 -14.62 -10.40 -1.30
N LEU A 41 -14.47 -10.67 0.01
CA LEU A 41 -15.41 -11.46 0.79
C LEU A 41 -16.63 -10.65 1.23
N GLU A 42 -17.77 -11.32 1.38
CA GLU A 42 -18.97 -10.75 2.00
C GLU A 42 -18.79 -10.52 3.50
N ALA A 43 -19.58 -9.61 4.09
CA ALA A 43 -19.35 -9.11 5.45
C ALA A 43 -19.32 -10.22 6.54
N ASN A 44 -20.25 -11.17 6.46
CA ASN A 44 -20.33 -12.30 7.38
C ASN A 44 -19.11 -13.24 7.29
N THR A 45 -18.64 -13.49 6.07
CA THR A 45 -17.46 -14.35 5.82
C THR A 45 -16.17 -13.62 6.20
N LEU A 46 -16.09 -12.32 5.91
CA LEU A 46 -14.95 -11.46 6.24
C LEU A 46 -14.68 -11.44 7.74
N GLU A 47 -15.71 -11.19 8.56
CA GLU A 47 -15.53 -11.10 10.01
C GLU A 47 -14.95 -12.40 10.58
N LYS A 48 -15.50 -13.55 10.19
CA LYS A 48 -14.98 -14.86 10.59
C LYS A 48 -13.53 -15.05 10.13
N ARG A 49 -13.23 -14.69 8.88
CA ARG A 49 -11.91 -14.84 8.28
C ARG A 49 -10.84 -13.98 8.95
N LEU A 50 -11.21 -12.77 9.37
CA LEU A 50 -10.35 -11.88 10.14
C LEU A 50 -10.09 -12.43 11.54
N GLN A 51 -11.12 -12.99 12.21
CA GLN A 51 -10.96 -13.62 13.52
C GLN A 51 -9.99 -14.82 13.46
N GLU A 52 -10.07 -15.66 12.43
CA GLU A 52 -9.11 -16.75 12.18
C GLU A 52 -7.67 -16.25 12.02
N GLN A 53 -7.49 -15.02 11.57
CA GLN A 53 -6.19 -14.34 11.40
C GLN A 53 -5.77 -13.51 12.63
N GLY A 54 -6.53 -13.56 13.72
CA GLY A 54 -6.24 -12.77 14.92
C GLY A 54 -6.57 -11.28 14.78
N GLN A 55 -7.43 -10.91 13.83
CA GLN A 55 -7.85 -9.52 13.60
C GLN A 55 -9.32 -9.30 13.95
N ALA A 56 -9.64 -8.10 14.40
CA ALA A 56 -11.01 -7.64 14.60
C ALA A 56 -11.45 -6.75 13.45
N LEU A 57 -12.63 -7.01 12.88
CA LEU A 57 -13.27 -6.10 11.92
C LEU A 57 -13.78 -4.86 12.66
N VAL A 58 -13.35 -3.68 12.24
CA VAL A 58 -13.78 -2.39 12.80
C VAL A 58 -14.88 -1.78 11.94
N HIS A 59 -14.71 -1.82 10.62
CA HIS A 59 -15.62 -1.20 9.67
C HIS A 59 -15.48 -1.85 8.30
N LYS A 60 -16.57 -1.91 7.53
CA LYS A 60 -16.56 -2.26 6.10
C LYS A 60 -17.50 -1.30 5.38
N SER A 61 -17.07 -0.77 4.25
CA SER A 61 -17.90 0.13 3.43
C SER A 61 -17.48 0.12 1.97
N LEU A 62 -18.29 0.78 1.16
CA LEU A 62 -18.08 1.01 -0.26
C LEU A 62 -18.08 2.51 -0.49
N ILE A 63 -17.01 3.01 -1.11
CA ILE A 63 -16.89 4.43 -1.44
C ILE A 63 -17.96 4.75 -2.51
N PRO A 64 -18.86 5.71 -2.24
CA PRO A 64 -19.86 6.12 -3.21
C PRO A 64 -19.22 6.55 -4.53
N LEU A 65 -19.90 6.33 -5.65
CA LEU A 65 -19.47 6.68 -7.02
C LEU A 65 -18.31 5.86 -7.58
N SER A 66 -17.26 5.55 -6.81
CA SER A 66 -16.13 4.74 -7.28
C SER A 66 -16.34 3.24 -7.14
N GLN A 67 -17.31 2.81 -6.31
CA GLN A 67 -17.58 1.42 -5.97
C GLN A 67 -16.39 0.65 -5.38
N VAL A 68 -15.40 1.39 -4.89
CA VAL A 68 -14.23 0.80 -4.23
C VAL A 68 -14.67 0.30 -2.86
N SER A 69 -14.59 -1.02 -2.67
CA SER A 69 -14.85 -1.68 -1.38
C SER A 69 -13.61 -1.62 -0.50
N TYR A 70 -13.78 -1.31 0.78
CA TYR A 70 -12.70 -1.33 1.75
C TYR A 70 -13.19 -1.81 3.12
N PHE A 71 -12.25 -2.22 3.95
CA PHE A 71 -12.50 -2.46 5.36
C PHE A 71 -11.37 -1.95 6.24
N LEU A 72 -11.68 -1.73 7.51
CA LEU A 72 -10.74 -1.43 8.57
C LEU A 72 -10.68 -2.64 9.51
N SER A 73 -9.49 -3.15 9.76
CA SER A 73 -9.23 -4.19 10.75
C SER A 73 -8.25 -3.72 11.82
N ARG A 74 -8.23 -4.40 12.96
CA ARG A 74 -7.28 -4.12 14.04
C ARG A 74 -6.68 -5.40 14.59
N ALA A 75 -5.36 -5.39 14.78
CA ALA A 75 -4.60 -6.42 15.48
C ALA A 75 -3.38 -5.77 16.15
N ASP A 76 -3.02 -6.23 17.35
CA ASP A 76 -1.82 -5.79 18.08
C ASP A 76 -1.65 -4.26 18.19
N GLY A 77 -2.77 -3.54 18.36
CA GLY A 77 -2.79 -2.08 18.45
C GLY A 77 -2.63 -1.34 17.11
N VAL A 78 -2.42 -2.06 16.00
CA VAL A 78 -2.35 -1.52 14.64
C VAL A 78 -3.72 -1.57 13.99
N GLN A 79 -4.14 -0.47 13.35
CA GLN A 79 -5.31 -0.43 12.49
C GLN A 79 -4.87 -0.45 11.03
N THR A 80 -5.40 -1.40 10.27
CA THR A 80 -5.08 -1.58 8.85
C THR A 80 -6.30 -1.20 8.03
N ILE A 81 -6.10 -0.34 7.04
CA ILE A 81 -7.06 -0.11 5.97
C ILE A 81 -6.71 -1.00 4.79
N THR A 82 -7.68 -1.81 4.37
CA THR A 82 -7.51 -2.69 3.22
C THR A 82 -8.52 -2.31 2.15
N ILE A 83 -8.01 -1.93 0.99
CA ILE A 83 -8.79 -1.43 -0.13
C ILE A 83 -8.78 -2.51 -1.21
N ARG A 84 -9.97 -2.88 -1.69
CA ARG A 84 -10.10 -3.82 -2.81
C ARG A 84 -9.45 -3.22 -4.04
N GLY A 85 -8.78 -4.07 -4.82
CA GLY A 85 -8.43 -3.75 -6.19
C GLY A 85 -9.66 -3.61 -7.09
N THR A 86 -9.51 -3.93 -8.37
CA THR A 86 -10.66 -3.91 -9.28
C THR A 86 -11.65 -5.03 -9.01
N ALA A 87 -12.94 -4.74 -9.15
CA ALA A 87 -13.97 -5.77 -9.15
C ALA A 87 -14.00 -6.62 -10.43
N ASN A 88 -13.41 -6.12 -11.51
CA ASN A 88 -13.31 -6.79 -12.81
C ASN A 88 -11.97 -6.44 -13.47
N LEU A 89 -11.06 -7.42 -13.53
CA LEU A 89 -9.71 -7.23 -14.08
C LEU A 89 -9.73 -6.92 -15.58
N GLU A 90 -10.63 -7.56 -16.32
CA GLU A 90 -10.74 -7.45 -17.78
C GLU A 90 -11.20 -6.04 -18.18
N ASN A 91 -12.19 -5.49 -17.47
CA ASN A 91 -12.72 -4.16 -17.76
C ASN A 91 -11.77 -3.04 -17.33
N VAL A 92 -10.96 -3.23 -16.29
CA VAL A 92 -10.01 -2.19 -15.85
C VAL A 92 -8.84 -2.01 -16.80
N MET A 93 -8.42 -3.05 -17.51
CA MET A 93 -7.38 -2.91 -18.53
C MET A 93 -7.89 -2.22 -19.81
N LEU A 94 -9.19 -2.32 -20.09
CA LEU A 94 -9.84 -1.66 -21.23
C LEU A 94 -10.16 -0.18 -20.96
N ASP A 95 -10.41 0.18 -19.70
CA ASP A 95 -10.83 1.51 -19.27
C ASP A 95 -9.79 2.19 -18.34
N LEU A 96 -8.51 1.87 -18.57
CA LEU A 96 -7.41 2.49 -17.83
C LEU A 96 -7.26 3.94 -18.27
N ASP A 97 -7.94 4.83 -17.56
CA ASP A 97 -7.79 6.27 -17.71
C ASP A 97 -6.43 6.71 -17.19
N LEU A 98 -5.54 7.07 -18.13
CA LEU A 98 -4.17 7.52 -17.86
C LEU A 98 -4.06 9.04 -17.70
N GLU A 99 -5.19 9.76 -17.65
CA GLU A 99 -5.18 11.19 -17.40
C GLU A 99 -4.54 11.50 -16.03
N LEU A 100 -3.68 12.52 -16.00
CA LEU A 100 -3.08 13.03 -14.77
C LEU A 100 -3.82 14.29 -14.33
N LYS A 101 -4.25 14.31 -13.07
CA LYS A 101 -4.90 15.47 -12.43
C LYS A 101 -3.99 16.05 -11.35
N PRO A 102 -3.87 17.39 -11.28
CA PRO A 102 -3.13 18.03 -10.22
C PRO A 102 -3.87 17.89 -8.88
N ASP A 103 -3.16 17.46 -7.85
CA ASP A 103 -3.60 17.55 -6.47
C ASP A 103 -3.11 18.89 -5.88
N THR A 104 -4.03 19.84 -5.72
CA THR A 104 -3.70 21.19 -5.26
C THR A 104 -3.29 21.28 -3.78
N VAL A 105 -3.49 20.22 -2.99
CA VAL A 105 -3.09 20.16 -1.58
C VAL A 105 -1.66 19.64 -1.45
N LEU A 106 -1.32 18.62 -2.23
CA LEU A 106 -0.03 17.95 -2.18
C LEU A 106 0.99 18.48 -3.20
N ASP A 107 0.56 19.31 -4.15
CA ASP A 107 1.38 19.85 -5.26
C ASP A 107 2.04 18.74 -6.11
N ILE A 108 1.27 17.68 -6.38
CA ILE A 108 1.68 16.52 -7.19
C ILE A 108 0.67 16.22 -8.29
N MET A 109 1.09 15.41 -9.27
CA MET A 109 0.20 14.87 -10.30
C MET A 109 -0.21 13.44 -9.91
N LEU A 110 -1.51 13.17 -9.86
CA LEU A 110 -2.07 11.85 -9.59
C LEU A 110 -2.83 11.34 -10.81
N LEU A 111 -2.86 10.03 -11.00
CA LEU A 111 -3.76 9.41 -11.97
C LEU A 111 -5.20 9.76 -11.59
N ALA A 112 -6.01 10.21 -12.57
CA ALA A 112 -7.35 10.71 -12.35
C ALA A 112 -8.24 9.73 -11.57
N ARG A 113 -8.11 8.43 -11.85
CA ARG A 113 -8.85 7.37 -11.16
C ARG A 113 -8.38 7.11 -9.72
N ILE A 114 -7.11 7.38 -9.40
CA ILE A 114 -6.59 7.24 -8.03
C ILE A 114 -6.98 8.46 -7.20
N SER A 115 -6.96 9.65 -7.80
CA SER A 115 -7.34 10.92 -7.14
C SER A 115 -8.79 10.91 -6.61
N SER A 116 -9.71 10.19 -7.27
CA SER A 116 -11.10 10.07 -6.80
C SER A 116 -11.27 9.22 -5.53
N ILE A 117 -10.23 8.51 -5.08
CA ILE A 117 -10.21 7.68 -3.87
C ILE A 117 -9.56 8.44 -2.69
N THR A 118 -8.85 9.54 -2.96
CA THR A 118 -7.99 10.25 -2.00
C THR A 118 -8.74 10.99 -0.88
N TYR A 119 -10.07 11.11 -0.95
CA TYR A 119 -10.89 11.83 0.05
C TYR A 119 -11.64 10.91 1.03
N LEU A 120 -11.03 9.76 1.37
CA LEU A 120 -11.48 8.86 2.44
C LEU A 120 -11.22 9.43 3.85
#